data_AF-A0A972D8I4-F1
#
_entry.id   AF-A0A972D8I4-F1
#
_cell.length_a   1.000
_cell.length_b   1.000
_cell.length_c   1.000
_cell.angle_alpha   90.00
_cell.angle_beta   90.00
_cell.angle_gamma   90.00
#
_symmetry.space_group_name_H-M   'P 1'
#
loop_
_entity.id
_entity.type
_entity.pdbx_description
1 polymer ?
#
loop_
_entity_poly.entity_id
_entity_poly.type
_entity_poly.pdbx_seq_one_letter_code
_entity_poly.pdbx_strand_id
1 'polypeptide(L)'
;MQTLACIRIFPKKGSAPISTEKLDDWTERFALFGRASWCDAASLTIFVESHGKLGLYGGAEGWGETLLGFAEGMGLEVAIVVGFTPERLQALAKPGVRVLTLGSRSEERARVLALPKPTATSYADLGPLWARIA
;
A
#
# COMPACT_ATOMS: atom_id res chain seq x y z
N MET A 1 14.52 -4.19 -11.70
CA MET A 1 13.68 -3.11 -11.13
C MET A 1 12.94 -3.72 -9.95
N GLN A 2 12.95 -3.08 -8.78
CA GLN A 2 12.33 -3.64 -7.57
C GLN A 2 10.84 -3.27 -7.55
N THR A 3 9.98 -4.28 -7.52
CA THR A 3 8.52 -4.10 -7.42
C THR A 3 8.06 -4.30 -5.99
N LEU A 4 7.22 -3.39 -5.52
CA LEU A 4 6.71 -3.27 -4.16
C LEU A 4 5.18 -3.37 -4.16
N ALA A 5 4.60 -4.02 -3.16
CA ALA A 5 3.19 -3.89 -2.81
C ALA A 5 3.05 -2.97 -1.59
N CYS A 6 2.15 -1.99 -1.69
CA CYS A 6 1.67 -1.16 -0.60
C CYS A 6 0.28 -1.65 -0.20
N ILE A 7 0.15 -2.09 1.05
CA ILE A 7 -1.08 -2.68 1.60
C ILE A 7 -1.54 -1.74 2.71
N ARG A 8 -2.56 -0.92 2.42
CA ARG A 8 -3.12 -0.01 3.42
C ARG A 8 -4.33 -0.63 4.09
N ILE A 9 -4.35 -0.62 5.41
CA ILE A 9 -5.41 -1.22 6.21
C ILE A 9 -6.42 -0.14 6.61
N PHE A 10 -7.70 -0.47 6.47
CA PHE A 10 -8.82 0.38 6.90
C PHE A 10 -9.52 -0.28 8.09
N PRO A 11 -9.34 0.25 9.32
CA PRO A 11 -10.05 -0.25 10.48
C PRO A 11 -11.56 -0.08 10.32
N LYS A 12 -12.33 -1.08 10.75
CA LYS A 12 -13.80 -0.99 10.76
C LYS A 12 -14.25 0.13 11.67
N LYS A 13 -15.27 0.88 11.27
CA LYS A 13 -15.83 1.95 12.10
C LYS A 13 -16.25 1.39 13.46
N GLY A 14 -15.73 1.98 14.54
CA GLY A 14 -16.02 1.57 15.92
C GLY A 14 -15.14 0.42 16.45
N SER A 15 -14.17 -0.08 15.67
CA SER A 15 -13.18 -1.02 16.20
C SER A 15 -12.19 -0.32 17.14
N ALA A 16 -11.63 -1.07 18.08
CA ALA A 16 -10.49 -0.60 18.87
C ALA A 16 -9.33 -0.16 17.95
N PRO A 17 -8.49 0.80 18.38
CA PRO A 17 -7.27 1.15 17.67
C PRO A 17 -6.40 -0.08 17.43
N ILE A 18 -5.74 -0.12 16.27
CA ILE A 18 -4.78 -1.18 15.94
C ILE A 18 -3.48 -0.89 16.69
N SER A 19 -3.03 -1.84 17.52
CA SER A 19 -1.75 -1.72 18.20
C SER A 19 -0.59 -1.94 17.22
N THR A 20 0.58 -1.37 17.55
CA THR A 20 1.81 -1.58 16.78
C THR A 20 2.17 -3.05 16.69
N GLU A 21 2.09 -3.79 17.80
CA GLU A 21 2.37 -5.23 17.85
C GLU A 21 1.51 -6.04 16.87
N LYS A 22 0.25 -5.66 16.71
CA LYS A 22 -0.68 -6.31 15.79
C LYS A 22 -0.34 -6.00 14.33
N LEU A 23 0.10 -4.77 14.06
CA LEU A 23 0.59 -4.38 12.74
C LEU A 23 1.90 -5.09 12.38
N ASP A 24 2.79 -5.30 13.36
CA ASP A 24 4.04 -6.04 13.20
C ASP A 24 3.79 -7.53 12.91
N ASP A 25 2.88 -8.19 13.66
CA ASP A 25 2.45 -9.58 13.38
C ASP A 25 1.92 -9.72 11.94
N TRP A 26 1.11 -8.78 11.47
CA TRP A 26 0.65 -8.79 10.09
C TRP A 26 1.77 -8.57 9.08
N THR A 27 2.73 -7.70 9.40
CA THR A 27 3.89 -7.42 8.54
C THR A 27 4.77 -8.65 8.35
N GLU A 28 4.98 -9.43 9.42
CA GLU A 28 5.68 -10.71 9.36
C GLU A 28 4.92 -11.74 8.50
N ARG A 29 3.60 -11.79 8.63
CA ARG A 29 2.75 -12.68 7.81
C ARG A 29 2.79 -12.33 6.33
N PHE A 30 2.72 -11.04 6.00
CA PHE A 30 2.83 -10.58 4.61
C PHE A 30 4.24 -10.80 4.02
N ALA A 31 5.28 -10.91 4.87
CA ALA A 31 6.64 -11.22 4.42
C ALA A 31 6.74 -12.54 3.65
N LEU A 32 5.83 -13.50 3.89
CA LEU A 32 5.76 -14.78 3.18
C LEU A 32 5.67 -14.61 1.66
N PHE A 33 4.99 -13.56 1.21
CA PHE A 33 4.76 -13.26 -0.20
C PHE A 33 5.89 -12.46 -0.85
N GLY A 34 6.88 -12.02 -0.07
CA GLY A 34 7.98 -11.17 -0.50
C GLY A 34 9.34 -11.64 0.01
N ARG A 35 10.32 -10.74 -0.02
CA ARG A 35 11.64 -10.96 0.57
C ARG A 35 11.89 -10.08 1.79
N ALA A 36 11.39 -8.86 1.74
CA ALA A 36 11.43 -7.89 2.83
C ALA A 36 10.05 -7.27 2.99
N SER A 37 9.72 -6.95 4.24
CA SER A 37 8.52 -6.21 4.59
C SER A 37 8.82 -5.25 5.73
N TRP A 38 8.06 -4.16 5.77
CA TRP A 38 8.08 -3.19 6.85
C TRP A 38 6.72 -2.50 6.92
N CYS A 39 6.45 -1.79 8.01
CA CYS A 39 5.21 -1.05 8.19
C CYS A 39 5.47 0.45 8.41
N ASP A 40 4.43 1.24 8.13
CA ASP A 40 4.26 2.60 8.60
C ASP A 40 3.02 2.63 9.49
N ALA A 41 3.23 2.69 10.79
CA ALA A 41 2.16 2.67 11.79
C ALA A 41 1.25 3.91 11.71
N ALA A 42 1.78 5.07 11.31
CA ALA A 42 1.00 6.31 11.25
C ALA A 42 -0.11 6.23 10.19
N SER A 43 0.13 5.49 9.12
CA SER A 43 -0.80 5.32 8.01
C SER A 43 -1.47 3.94 7.96
N LEU A 44 -1.12 3.04 8.90
CA LEU A 44 -1.51 1.64 8.92
C LEU A 44 -1.20 0.95 7.58
N THR A 45 0.00 1.18 7.07
CA THR A 45 0.44 0.66 5.77
C THR A 45 1.52 -0.37 5.97
N ILE A 46 1.42 -1.50 5.27
CA ILE A 46 2.45 -2.52 5.17
C ILE A 46 3.03 -2.46 3.76
N PHE A 47 4.35 -2.57 3.66
CA PHE A 47 5.06 -2.66 2.40
C PHE A 47 5.71 -4.02 2.27
N VAL A 48 5.62 -4.60 1.07
CA VAL A 48 6.21 -5.90 0.76
C VAL A 48 6.99 -5.79 -0.53
N GLU A 49 8.22 -6.29 -0.55
CA GLU A 49 9.04 -6.35 -1.76
C GLU A 49 8.93 -7.71 -2.45
N SER A 50 8.56 -7.71 -3.73
CA SER A 50 8.38 -8.95 -4.50
C SER A 50 9.70 -9.71 -4.75
N HIS A 51 10.81 -8.98 -4.95
CA HIS A 51 12.14 -9.53 -5.26
C HIS A 51 12.16 -10.65 -6.32
N GLY A 52 11.36 -10.52 -7.38
CA GLY A 52 11.31 -11.48 -8.48
C GLY A 52 10.34 -12.64 -8.28
N LYS A 53 9.60 -12.69 -7.16
CA LYS A 53 8.52 -13.67 -6.94
C LYS A 53 7.29 -13.44 -7.83
N LEU A 54 7.19 -12.34 -8.55
CA LEU A 54 6.02 -12.02 -9.39
C LEU A 54 5.67 -13.14 -10.38
N GLY A 55 6.67 -13.81 -10.96
CA GLY A 55 6.43 -14.91 -11.90
C GLY A 55 5.68 -16.10 -11.28
N LEU A 56 5.80 -16.31 -9.97
CA LEU A 56 5.09 -17.38 -9.24
C LEU A 56 3.59 -17.08 -9.11
N TYR A 57 3.21 -15.80 -9.22
CA TYR A 57 1.85 -15.32 -9.01
C TYR A 57 1.22 -14.80 -10.31
N GLY A 58 1.74 -15.17 -11.47
CA GLY A 58 1.19 -14.69 -12.76
C GLY A 58 1.42 -13.19 -13.03
N GLY A 59 2.43 -12.58 -12.41
CA GLY A 59 2.80 -11.19 -12.59
C GLY A 59 2.40 -10.28 -11.43
N ALA A 60 2.43 -8.96 -11.65
CA ALA A 60 2.10 -7.96 -10.63
C ALA A 60 0.64 -8.03 -10.17
N GLU A 61 -0.28 -8.30 -11.10
CA GLU A 61 -1.72 -8.38 -10.84
C GLU A 61 -2.06 -9.59 -9.99
N GLY A 62 -1.67 -10.79 -10.41
CA GLY A 62 -1.94 -11.99 -9.62
C GLY A 62 -1.20 -12.01 -8.28
N TRP A 63 -0.05 -11.33 -8.15
CA TRP A 63 0.58 -11.11 -6.85
C TRP A 63 -0.27 -10.19 -5.95
N GLY A 64 -0.79 -9.09 -6.51
CA GLY A 64 -1.71 -8.19 -5.80
C GLY A 64 -3.00 -8.88 -5.35
N GLU A 65 -3.61 -9.68 -6.22
CA GLU A 65 -4.81 -10.49 -5.89
C GLU A 65 -4.52 -11.56 -4.84
N THR A 66 -3.33 -12.19 -4.88
CA THR A 66 -2.90 -13.14 -3.84
C THR A 66 -2.80 -12.47 -2.48
N LEU A 67 -2.19 -11.28 -2.43
CA LEU A 67 -2.10 -10.47 -1.22
C LEU A 67 -3.49 -10.04 -0.72
N LEU A 68 -4.41 -9.71 -1.64
CA LEU A 68 -5.79 -9.36 -1.30
C LEU A 68 -6.51 -10.54 -0.66
N GLY A 69 -6.47 -11.71 -1.29
CA GLY A 69 -7.10 -12.92 -0.75
C GLY A 69 -6.55 -13.31 0.62
N PHE A 70 -5.24 -13.13 0.83
CA PHE A 70 -4.63 -13.34 2.15
C PHE A 70 -5.14 -12.34 3.20
N ALA A 71 -5.20 -11.05 2.86
CA ALA A 71 -5.73 -10.02 3.74
C ALA A 71 -7.21 -10.25 4.10
N GLU A 72 -8.03 -10.61 3.11
CA GLU A 72 -9.45 -10.95 3.27
C GLU A 72 -9.62 -12.19 4.16
N GLY A 73 -8.76 -13.21 4.00
CA GLY A 73 -8.72 -14.39 4.87
C GLY A 73 -8.36 -14.08 6.33
N MET A 74 -7.63 -12.99 6.58
CA MET A 74 -7.36 -12.45 7.92
C MET A 74 -8.48 -11.53 8.45
N GLY A 75 -9.54 -11.31 7.65
CA GLY A 75 -10.64 -10.42 7.99
C GLY A 75 -10.30 -8.93 7.90
N LEU A 76 -9.26 -8.57 7.14
CA LEU A 76 -8.80 -7.20 6.94
C LEU A 76 -9.51 -6.55 5.76
N GLU A 77 -9.87 -5.27 5.93
CA GLU A 77 -10.27 -4.41 4.82
C GLU A 77 -9.04 -3.62 4.37
N VAL A 78 -8.61 -3.84 3.13
CA VAL A 78 -7.35 -3.28 2.62
C VAL A 78 -7.49 -2.68 1.22
N ALA A 79 -6.60 -1.75 0.90
CA ALA A 79 -6.26 -1.39 -0.47
C ALA A 79 -4.84 -1.84 -0.79
N ILE A 80 -4.65 -2.47 -1.95
CA ILE A 80 -3.36 -2.95 -2.41
C ILE A 80 -2.95 -2.20 -3.65
N VAL A 81 -1.76 -1.59 -3.63
CA VAL A 81 -1.17 -0.91 -4.78
C VAL A 81 0.21 -1.50 -5.06
N VAL A 82 0.41 -2.06 -6.25
CA VAL A 82 1.68 -2.66 -6.68
C VAL A 82 2.40 -1.71 -7.63
N GLY A 83 3.65 -1.37 -7.31
CA GLY A 83 4.50 -0.51 -8.14
C GLY A 83 5.94 -0.48 -7.62
N PHE A 84 6.48 0.71 -7.35
CA PHE A 84 7.92 0.95 -7.19
C PHE A 84 8.26 1.96 -6.10
N THR A 85 7.47 3.03 -5.92
CA THR A 85 7.82 4.12 -4.98
C THR A 85 6.85 4.16 -3.78
N PRO A 86 7.32 3.87 -2.54
CA PRO A 86 6.46 3.74 -1.36
C PRO A 86 5.49 4.92 -1.15
N GLU A 87 5.98 6.16 -1.22
CA GLU A 87 5.19 7.37 -0.95
C GLU A 87 4.07 7.55 -1.99
N ARG A 88 4.33 7.21 -3.26
CA ARG A 88 3.34 7.30 -4.34
C ARG A 88 2.28 6.21 -4.20
N LEU A 89 2.71 4.99 -3.89
CA LEU A 89 1.78 3.88 -3.70
C LEU A 89 0.86 4.12 -2.51
N GLN A 90 1.40 4.64 -1.42
CA GLN A 90 0.63 5.03 -0.23
C GLN A 90 -0.37 6.16 -0.53
N ALA A 91 0.01 7.11 -1.38
CA ALA A 91 -0.92 8.15 -1.84
C ALA A 91 -2.09 7.56 -2.65
N LEU A 92 -1.85 6.52 -3.45
CA LEU A 92 -2.85 5.84 -4.28
C LEU A 92 -3.69 4.79 -3.52
N ALA A 93 -3.19 4.27 -2.41
CA ALA A 93 -3.92 3.33 -1.54
C ALA A 93 -5.03 4.07 -0.79
N LYS A 94 -6.22 4.15 -1.40
CA LYS A 94 -7.40 4.85 -0.90
C LYS A 94 -8.56 3.87 -0.62
N PRO A 95 -9.53 4.25 0.23
CA PRO A 95 -10.76 3.47 0.39
C PRO A 95 -11.43 3.20 -0.97
N GLY A 96 -11.92 1.97 -1.17
CA GLY A 96 -12.55 1.54 -2.43
C GLY A 96 -11.58 1.03 -3.50
N VAL A 97 -10.26 1.23 -3.33
CA VAL A 97 -9.26 0.54 -4.15
C VAL A 97 -9.12 -0.88 -3.62
N ARG A 98 -9.34 -1.89 -4.47
CA ARG A 98 -9.06 -3.30 -4.12
C ARG A 98 -7.62 -3.66 -4.44
N VAL A 99 -7.31 -3.80 -5.72
CA VAL A 99 -5.95 -3.95 -6.26
C VAL A 99 -5.72 -2.93 -7.36
N LEU A 100 -4.59 -2.24 -7.33
CA LEU A 100 -4.13 -1.35 -8.40
C LEU A 100 -2.68 -1.69 -8.74
N THR A 101 -2.42 -2.10 -9.97
CA THR A 101 -1.06 -2.39 -10.44
C THR A 101 -0.55 -1.32 -11.39
N LEU A 102 0.68 -0.88 -11.18
CA LEU A 102 1.32 0.18 -11.94
C LEU A 102 2.51 -0.42 -12.69
N GLY A 103 2.50 -0.30 -14.02
CA GLY A 103 3.50 -0.91 -14.90
C GLY A 103 4.81 -0.14 -14.98
N SER A 104 4.82 1.13 -14.57
CA SER A 104 6.03 1.97 -14.61
C SER A 104 6.01 3.10 -13.58
N ARG A 105 7.19 3.62 -13.23
CA ARG A 105 7.33 4.83 -12.39
C ARG A 105 6.65 6.07 -12.98
N SER A 106 6.61 6.17 -14.31
CA SER A 106 5.93 7.27 -15.01
C SER A 106 4.41 7.19 -14.81
N GLU A 107 3.85 5.99 -14.83
CA GLU A 107 2.44 5.75 -14.53
C GLU A 107 2.11 6.10 -13.08
N GLU A 108 2.94 5.69 -12.11
CA GLU A 108 2.75 6.06 -10.70
C GLU A 108 2.65 7.57 -10.55
N ARG A 109 3.60 8.29 -11.16
CA ARG A 109 3.64 9.75 -11.11
C ARG A 109 2.38 10.35 -11.73
N ALA A 110 1.97 9.90 -12.91
CA ALA A 110 0.78 10.41 -13.59
C ALA A 110 -0.49 10.19 -12.76
N ARG A 111 -0.65 9.00 -12.16
CA ARG A 111 -1.79 8.66 -11.30
C ARG A 111 -1.84 9.54 -10.04
N VAL A 112 -0.70 9.77 -9.40
CA VAL A 112 -0.64 10.63 -8.21
C VAL A 112 -0.93 12.09 -8.55
N LEU A 113 -0.40 12.59 -9.68
CA LEU A 113 -0.68 13.94 -10.15
C LEU A 113 -2.16 14.15 -10.51
N ALA A 114 -2.86 13.08 -10.90
CA ALA A 114 -4.30 13.10 -11.18
C ALA A 114 -5.18 13.03 -9.91
N LEU A 115 -4.60 12.78 -8.72
CA LEU A 115 -5.39 12.80 -7.49
C LEU A 115 -5.94 14.22 -7.26
N PRO A 116 -7.19 14.33 -6.79
CA PRO A 116 -7.75 15.64 -6.44
C PRO A 116 -6.83 16.30 -5.41
N LYS A 117 -6.41 17.54 -5.69
CA LYS A 117 -5.65 18.32 -4.72
C LYS A 117 -6.48 18.42 -3.45
N PRO A 118 -5.90 18.19 -2.26
CA PRO A 118 -6.63 18.36 -1.02
C PRO A 118 -7.20 19.78 -0.98
N THR A 119 -8.52 19.88 -0.85
CA THR A 119 -9.19 21.14 -0.55
C THR A 119 -8.72 21.54 0.84
N ALA A 120 -7.84 22.54 0.92
CA ALA A 120 -7.15 22.92 2.13
C ALA A 120 -8.12 23.16 3.30
N THR A 121 -7.92 22.46 4.42
CA THR A 121 -8.36 22.95 5.75
C THR A 121 -7.19 23.11 6.73
N SER A 122 -5.96 22.76 6.33
CA SER A 122 -4.74 23.12 7.05
C SER A 122 -3.55 22.87 6.14
N TYR A 123 -2.81 23.93 5.78
CA TYR A 123 -1.54 23.83 5.06
C TYR A 123 -0.42 23.24 5.94
N ALA A 124 -0.64 23.14 7.26
CA ALA A 124 0.34 22.67 8.23
C ALA A 124 0.53 21.14 8.19
N ASP A 125 -0.47 20.38 7.71
CA ASP A 125 -0.42 18.91 7.66
C ASP A 125 0.03 18.35 6.29
N LEU A 126 0.18 19.21 5.27
CA LEU A 126 0.41 18.80 3.88
C LEU A 126 1.79 19.15 3.31
N GLY A 127 2.56 19.98 4.02
CA GLY A 127 3.81 20.57 3.51
C GLY A 127 4.86 19.59 2.99
N PRO A 128 5.18 18.48 3.69
CA PRO A 128 6.29 17.61 3.26
C PRO A 128 5.91 16.57 2.20
N LEU A 129 4.68 16.04 2.22
CA LEU A 129 4.31 14.88 1.41
C LEU A 129 4.14 15.25 -0.07
N TRP A 130 3.42 16.33 -0.38
CA TRP A 130 3.24 16.77 -1.77
C TRP A 130 4.53 17.31 -2.40
N ALA A 131 5.38 17.99 -1.62
CA ALA A 131 6.69 18.44 -2.08
C ALA A 131 7.65 17.29 -2.42
N ARG A 132 7.47 16.12 -1.80
CA ARG A 132 8.25 14.90 -2.05
C ARG A 132 7.72 14.04 -3.20
N ILE A 133 6.48 14.28 -3.62
CA ILE A 133 5.77 13.49 -4.64
C ILE A 133 5.89 14.10 -6.05
N ALA A 134 5.98 15.44 -6.16
CA ALA A 134 6.09 16.21 -7.40
C ALA A 134 7.37 15.92 -8.20
#